data_AF-A0A7S3MIN5-F1
#
_entry.id   AF-A0A7S3MIN5-F1
#
_cell.length_a   1.000
_cell.length_b   1.000
_cell.length_c   1.000
_cell.angle_alpha   90.00
_cell.angle_beta   90.00
_cell.angle_gamma   90.00
#
_symmetry.space_group_name_H-M   'P 1'
#
loop_
_entity.id
_entity.type
_entity.pdbx_description
1 polymer ?
#
loop_
_entity_poly.entity_id
_entity_poly.type
_entity_poly.pdbx_seq_one_letter_code
_entity_poly.pdbx_strand_id
1 'polypeptide(L)'
;VAGKNSVTSDPIDDVSVTADSYFDFFKGFLTETMQATELPDGTIIEERSAMMDVLGIGTKSFAKHVIKMDENHLYCYEYGEDESLTEMVGVTHVQVHKEPFRLEQWNIQSPGRRAGPSQAGIVKPFIDSILKFLSESS
;
A
#
# COMPACT_ATOMS: atom_id res chain seq x y z
N VAL A 1 -5.71 9.29 -17.29
CA VAL A 1 -4.30 9.42 -17.70
C VAL A 1 -3.48 9.38 -16.43
N ALA A 2 -2.67 8.34 -16.24
CA ALA A 2 -1.76 8.23 -15.11
C ALA A 2 -0.88 9.48 -15.02
N GLY A 3 -0.74 10.06 -13.82
CA GLY A 3 0.15 11.19 -13.61
C GLY A 3 1.61 10.82 -13.90
N LYS A 4 2.47 11.79 -14.20
CA LYS A 4 3.90 11.54 -14.48
C LYS A 4 4.67 10.79 -13.36
N ASN A 5 4.09 10.71 -12.17
CA ASN A 5 4.68 10.10 -10.98
C ASN A 5 3.88 8.89 -10.47
N SER A 6 2.89 8.40 -11.23
CA SER A 6 2.13 7.21 -10.87
C SER A 6 2.51 6.01 -11.74
N VAL A 7 2.39 4.84 -11.14
CA VAL A 7 2.54 3.54 -11.81
C VAL A 7 1.15 2.94 -11.87
N THR A 8 0.69 2.60 -13.07
CA THR A 8 -0.59 1.91 -13.28
C THR A 8 -0.31 0.51 -13.80
N SER A 9 -1.01 -0.49 -13.27
CA SER A 9 -0.94 -1.86 -13.74
C SER A 9 -1.56 -2.00 -15.14
N ASP A 10 -1.21 -3.10 -15.81
CA ASP A 10 -2.05 -3.64 -16.87
C ASP A 10 -3.44 -4.02 -16.32
N PRO A 11 -4.45 -4.20 -17.20
CA PRO A 11 -5.72 -4.76 -16.77
C PRO A 11 -5.48 -6.04 -15.97
N ILE A 12 -6.15 -6.13 -14.82
CA ILE A 12 -6.12 -7.31 -13.97
C ILE A 12 -7.32 -8.15 -14.39
N ASP A 13 -7.06 -9.20 -15.14
CA ASP A 13 -7.98 -10.27 -15.50
C ASP A 13 -7.60 -11.58 -14.76
N ASP A 14 -8.50 -12.57 -14.81
CA ASP A 14 -8.27 -13.93 -14.30
C ASP A 14 -7.93 -14.07 -12.80
N VAL A 15 -8.46 -13.18 -11.94
CA VAL A 15 -8.37 -13.28 -10.48
C VAL A 15 -9.76 -13.31 -9.84
N SER A 16 -9.86 -13.91 -8.65
CA SER A 16 -11.11 -13.94 -7.86
C SER A 16 -11.51 -12.59 -7.27
N VAL A 17 -10.54 -11.68 -7.12
CA VAL A 17 -10.73 -10.33 -6.57
C VAL A 17 -11.21 -9.38 -7.67
N THR A 18 -12.32 -8.71 -7.42
CA THR A 18 -12.85 -7.66 -8.30
C THR A 18 -12.41 -6.28 -7.83
N ALA A 19 -12.62 -5.25 -8.65
CA ALA A 19 -12.41 -3.87 -8.24
C ALA A 19 -13.26 -3.49 -7.01
N ASP A 20 -14.49 -4.03 -6.90
CA ASP A 20 -15.40 -3.75 -5.78
C ASP A 20 -14.96 -4.47 -4.49
N SER A 21 -14.37 -5.65 -4.61
CA SER A 21 -13.91 -6.45 -3.46
C SER A 21 -12.44 -6.22 -3.10
N TYR A 22 -11.72 -5.39 -3.86
CA TYR A 22 -10.27 -5.21 -3.71
C TYR A 22 -9.89 -4.70 -2.32
N PHE A 23 -10.60 -3.71 -1.79
CA PHE A 23 -10.25 -3.14 -0.49
C PHE A 23 -10.58 -4.06 0.68
N ASP A 24 -11.63 -4.86 0.58
CA ASP A 24 -11.92 -5.90 1.57
C ASP A 24 -10.81 -6.96 1.59
N PHE A 25 -10.37 -7.38 0.40
CA PHE A 25 -9.22 -8.26 0.25
C PHE A 25 -7.95 -7.64 0.83
N PHE A 26 -7.65 -6.38 0.49
CA PHE A 26 -6.44 -5.70 0.94
C PHE A 26 -6.43 -5.48 2.45
N LYS A 27 -7.59 -5.15 3.02
CA LYS A 27 -7.78 -5.07 4.46
C LYS A 27 -7.48 -6.41 5.14
N GLY A 28 -8.05 -7.51 4.62
CA GLY A 28 -7.77 -8.86 5.12
C GLY A 28 -6.28 -9.20 5.06
N PHE A 29 -5.61 -8.87 3.96
CA PHE A 29 -4.16 -9.02 3.84
C PHE A 29 -3.40 -8.26 4.94
N LEU A 30 -3.74 -6.99 5.19
CA LEU A 30 -3.11 -6.21 6.26
C LEU A 30 -3.35 -6.82 7.66
N THR A 31 -4.59 -7.16 8.00
CA THR A 31 -4.92 -7.61 9.36
C THR A 31 -4.49 -9.04 9.62
N GLU A 32 -4.62 -9.94 8.65
CA GLU A 32 -4.38 -11.37 8.82
C GLU A 32 -2.94 -11.77 8.50
N THR A 33 -2.33 -11.15 7.47
CA THR A 33 -0.96 -11.50 7.04
C THR A 33 0.07 -10.56 7.65
N MET A 34 -0.18 -9.26 7.62
CA MET A 34 0.76 -8.25 8.13
C MET A 34 0.56 -7.95 9.63
N GLN A 35 -0.41 -8.60 10.29
CA GLN A 35 -0.74 -8.41 11.71
C GLN A 35 -1.02 -6.94 12.07
N ALA A 36 -1.54 -6.18 11.11
CA ALA A 36 -1.92 -4.79 11.31
C ALA A 36 -3.15 -4.69 12.23
N THR A 37 -3.24 -3.61 13.00
CA THR A 37 -4.32 -3.38 13.95
C THR A 37 -5.38 -2.47 13.35
N GLU A 38 -6.61 -2.95 13.23
CA GLU A 38 -7.76 -2.11 12.86
C GLU A 38 -8.32 -1.35 14.07
N LEU A 39 -8.57 -0.05 13.91
CA LEU A 39 -9.15 0.83 14.90
C LEU A 39 -10.67 0.99 14.71
N PRO A 40 -11.43 1.45 15.73
CA PRO A 40 -12.89 1.58 15.66
C PRO A 40 -13.40 2.54 14.57
N ASP A 41 -12.54 3.44 14.07
CA ASP A 41 -12.85 4.36 12.97
C ASP A 41 -12.59 3.77 11.58
N GLY A 42 -12.21 2.48 11.51
CA GLY A 42 -11.90 1.76 10.27
C GLY A 42 -10.50 2.03 9.72
N THR A 43 -9.68 2.82 10.43
CA THR A 43 -8.27 2.99 10.06
C THR A 43 -7.44 1.79 10.52
N ILE A 44 -6.37 1.48 9.78
CA ILE A 44 -5.53 0.30 10.06
C ILE A 44 -4.09 0.76 10.31
N ILE A 45 -3.52 0.38 11.44
CA ILE A 45 -2.14 0.68 11.82
C ILE A 45 -1.26 -0.53 11.55
N GLU A 46 -0.25 -0.34 10.70
CA GLU A 46 0.71 -1.37 10.32
C GLU A 46 2.06 -1.06 10.97
N GLU A 47 2.58 -2.02 11.75
CA GLU A 47 3.97 -2.03 12.22
C GLU A 47 4.79 -2.91 11.26
N ARG A 48 5.59 -2.27 10.42
CA ARG A 48 6.48 -2.93 9.47
C ARG A 48 7.81 -3.21 10.16
N SER A 49 8.03 -4.47 10.48
CA SER A 49 9.34 -5.02 10.81
C SER A 49 10.02 -5.50 9.53
N ALA A 50 11.20 -4.98 9.21
CA ALA A 50 11.98 -5.54 8.10
C ALA A 50 12.34 -7.00 8.45
N MET A 51 12.42 -7.88 7.45
CA MET A 51 12.85 -9.28 7.58
C MET A 51 14.21 -9.45 8.30
N MET A 52 14.98 -8.36 8.44
CA MET A 52 16.22 -8.25 9.23
C MET A 52 16.01 -8.21 10.76
N ASP A 53 14.76 -8.18 11.25
CA ASP A 53 14.42 -8.24 12.68
C ASP A 53 14.81 -9.58 13.33
N VAL A 54 14.89 -10.67 12.56
CA VAL A 54 15.43 -11.96 13.04
C VAL A 54 16.90 -11.84 13.47
N LEU A 55 17.62 -10.83 12.96
CA LEU A 55 19.01 -10.53 13.31
C LEU A 55 19.17 -9.29 14.20
N GLY A 56 18.07 -8.61 14.58
CA GLY A 56 18.11 -7.42 15.45
C GLY A 56 18.68 -6.15 14.79
N ILE A 57 18.67 -6.06 13.45
CA ILE A 57 19.21 -4.92 12.67
C ILE A 57 18.12 -4.29 11.78
N GLY A 58 16.84 -4.47 12.12
CA GLY A 58 15.73 -3.77 11.46
C GLY A 58 15.35 -2.52 12.24
N THR A 59 15.08 -1.43 11.52
CA THR A 59 14.34 -0.29 12.09
C THR A 59 12.86 -0.54 11.87
N LYS A 60 12.08 -0.49 12.96
CA LYS A 60 10.62 -0.54 12.88
C LYS A 60 10.13 0.65 12.08
N SER A 61 9.12 0.43 11.25
CA SER A 61 8.43 1.54 10.61
C SER A 61 6.92 1.44 10.74
N PHE A 62 6.27 2.58 10.88
CA PHE A 62 4.84 2.67 11.14
C PHE A 62 4.12 3.29 9.94
N ALA A 63 2.97 2.72 9.62
CA ALA A 63 2.07 3.25 8.59
C ALA A 63 0.62 3.23 9.06
N LYS A 64 -0.15 4.23 8.66
CA LYS A 64 -1.60 4.31 8.85
C LYS A 64 -2.30 4.21 7.50
N HIS A 65 -3.17 3.23 7.36
CA HIS A 65 -4.01 3.04 6.19
C HIS A 65 -5.40 3.61 6.43
N VAL A 66 -5.88 4.39 5.47
CA VAL A 66 -7.24 4.96 5.44
C VAL A 66 -7.85 4.61 4.09
N ILE A 67 -8.91 3.79 4.13
CA ILE A 67 -9.63 3.34 2.95
C ILE A 67 -10.87 4.23 2.74
N LYS A 68 -10.98 4.83 1.56
CA LYS A 68 -12.12 5.61 1.09
C LYS A 68 -12.83 4.82 -0.02
N MET A 69 -13.75 3.95 0.40
CA MET A 69 -14.47 3.03 -0.50
C MET A 69 -15.27 3.78 -1.58
N ASP A 70 -15.86 4.91 -1.21
CA ASP A 70 -16.61 5.79 -2.11
C ASP A 70 -15.74 6.43 -3.20
N GLU A 71 -14.47 6.68 -2.89
CA GLU A 71 -13.47 7.25 -3.82
C GLU A 71 -12.68 6.16 -4.56
N ASN A 72 -12.89 4.88 -4.22
CA ASN A 72 -12.05 3.76 -4.62
C ASN A 72 -10.55 4.01 -4.36
N HIS A 73 -10.24 4.63 -3.22
CA HIS A 73 -8.91 5.14 -2.91
C HIS A 73 -8.43 4.68 -1.54
N LEU A 74 -7.15 4.32 -1.44
CA LEU A 74 -6.46 4.05 -0.19
C LEU A 74 -5.31 5.03 0.01
N TYR A 75 -5.25 5.61 1.20
CA TYR A 75 -4.14 6.43 1.67
C TYR A 75 -3.34 5.64 2.69
N CYS A 76 -2.05 5.46 2.43
CA CYS A 76 -1.10 4.91 3.39
C CYS A 76 -0.16 6.04 3.82
N TYR A 77 -0.42 6.60 5.00
CA TYR A 77 0.41 7.60 5.64
C TYR A 77 1.60 6.92 6.30
N GLU A 78 2.81 7.27 5.89
CA GLU A 78 4.05 6.68 6.38
C GLU A 78 4.68 7.60 7.42
N TYR A 79 5.11 7.03 8.54
CA TYR A 79 5.70 7.77 9.67
C TYR A 79 7.15 7.38 9.94
N GLY A 80 7.72 6.45 9.18
CA GLY A 80 9.06 5.93 9.46
C GLY A 80 9.09 5.34 10.87
N GLU A 81 10.10 5.68 11.66
CA GLU A 81 10.29 5.15 13.02
C GLU A 81 9.38 5.81 14.08
N ASP A 82 8.55 6.80 13.70
CA ASP A 82 7.68 7.51 14.65
C ASP A 82 6.44 6.69 15.03
N GLU A 83 6.54 5.99 16.15
CA GLU A 83 5.44 5.23 16.76
C GLU A 83 4.26 6.11 17.20
N SER A 84 4.48 7.42 17.44
CA SER A 84 3.42 8.33 17.85
C SER A 84 2.49 8.76 16.70
N LEU A 85 2.87 8.43 15.46
CA LEU A 85 2.14 8.79 14.24
C LEU A 85 1.88 10.30 14.09
N THR A 86 2.87 11.12 14.48
CA THR A 86 2.77 12.59 14.44
C THR A 86 3.58 13.18 13.28
N GLU A 87 4.74 12.63 12.99
CA GLU A 87 5.68 13.14 11.97
C GLU A 87 5.58 12.32 10.67
N MET A 88 4.65 12.70 9.80
CA MET A 88 4.45 12.04 8.52
C MET A 88 5.63 12.30 7.57
N VAL A 89 6.19 11.22 7.02
CA VAL A 89 7.32 11.27 6.06
C VAL A 89 6.89 11.11 4.60
N GLY A 90 5.68 10.59 4.37
CA GLY A 90 5.10 10.47 3.04
C GLY A 90 3.70 9.88 3.04
N VAL A 91 3.06 9.92 1.88
CA VAL A 91 1.77 9.28 1.61
C VAL A 91 1.89 8.44 0.35
N THR A 92 1.67 7.14 0.48
CA THR A 92 1.39 6.26 -0.65
C THR A 92 -0.11 6.31 -0.94
N HIS A 93 -0.46 6.53 -2.19
CA HIS A 93 -1.81 6.48 -2.70
C HIS A 93 -2.01 5.23 -3.53
N VAL A 94 -3.14 4.55 -3.36
CA VAL A 94 -3.59 3.46 -4.23
C VAL A 94 -4.99 3.80 -4.72
N GLN A 95 -5.15 3.90 -6.04
CA GLN A 95 -6.44 4.09 -6.71
C GLN A 95 -6.82 2.79 -7.43
N VAL A 96 -8.04 2.31 -7.15
CA VAL A 96 -8.65 1.22 -7.90
C VAL A 96 -9.47 1.82 -9.05
N HIS A 97 -9.14 1.41 -10.27
CA HIS A 97 -9.90 1.72 -11.48
C HIS A 97 -10.79 0.52 -11.81
N LYS A 98 -12.07 0.73 -12.10
CA LYS A 98 -13.03 -0.38 -12.34
C LYS A 98 -13.05 -0.87 -13.78
N GLU A 99 -12.81 0.01 -14.75
CA GLU A 99 -13.01 -0.28 -16.18
C GLU A 99 -11.80 0.18 -17.04
N PRO A 100 -10.90 -0.74 -17.43
CA PRO A 100 -10.78 -2.10 -16.90
C PRO A 100 -10.26 -2.09 -15.46
N PHE A 101 -10.41 -3.21 -14.74
CA PHE A 101 -9.88 -3.34 -13.39
C PHE A 101 -8.36 -3.12 -13.40
N ARG A 102 -7.89 -2.05 -12.75
CA ARG A 102 -6.46 -1.72 -12.64
C ARG A 102 -6.16 -1.11 -11.27
N LEU A 103 -4.91 -1.23 -10.86
CA LEU A 103 -4.37 -0.52 -9.71
C LEU A 103 -3.43 0.58 -10.19
N GLU A 104 -3.58 1.77 -9.64
CA GLU A 104 -2.64 2.87 -9.80
C GLU A 104 -2.05 3.23 -8.44
N GLN A 105 -0.73 3.35 -8.36
CA GLN A 105 -0.04 3.73 -7.13
C GLN A 105 0.91 4.90 -7.39
N TRP A 106 0.94 5.85 -6.47
CA TRP A 106 1.95 6.92 -6.46
C TRP A 106 2.31 7.32 -5.03
N ASN A 107 3.39 8.08 -4.92
CA ASN A 107 3.89 8.57 -3.64
C ASN A 107 3.97 10.08 -3.64
N ILE A 108 3.54 10.69 -2.55
CA ILE A 108 3.79 12.09 -2.23
C ILE A 108 4.66 12.09 -0.97
N GLN A 109 5.95 12.33 -1.14
CA GLN A 109 6.88 12.40 -0.01
C GLN A 109 7.05 13.84 0.46
N SER A 110 7.43 14.01 1.73
CA SER A 110 7.88 15.30 2.25
C SER A 110 9.05 15.83 1.39
N PRO A 111 9.11 17.14 1.08
CA PRO A 111 10.18 17.72 0.29
C PRO A 111 11.56 17.31 0.83
N GLY A 112 12.41 16.72 -0.01
CA GLY A 112 13.74 16.23 0.38
C GLY A 112 13.89 14.71 0.51
N ARG A 113 12.83 13.91 0.31
CA ARG A 113 12.92 12.45 0.13
C ARG A 113 12.62 12.00 -1.31
N ARG A 114 13.02 10.75 -1.62
CA ARG A 114 13.22 10.14 -2.96
C ARG A 114 12.05 10.37 -3.93
N ALA A 115 12.36 10.85 -5.13
CA ALA A 115 11.43 10.94 -6.25
C ALA A 115 12.05 10.37 -7.54
N GLY A 116 11.22 10.03 -8.52
CA GLY A 116 11.68 9.58 -9.84
C GLY A 116 12.07 8.09 -9.88
N PRO A 117 13.08 7.69 -10.69
CA PRO A 117 13.40 6.29 -10.95
C PRO A 117 13.70 5.45 -9.70
N SER A 118 14.27 6.07 -8.65
CA SER A 118 14.57 5.39 -7.39
C SER A 118 13.32 4.97 -6.63
N GLN A 119 12.24 5.76 -6.68
CA GLN A 119 10.96 5.42 -6.07
C GLN A 119 10.24 4.35 -6.91
N ALA A 120 10.26 4.48 -8.23
CA ALA A 120 9.67 3.49 -9.13
C ALA A 120 10.30 2.09 -8.94
N GLY A 121 11.62 2.02 -8.70
CA GLY A 121 12.33 0.79 -8.41
C GLY A 121 11.94 0.10 -7.10
N ILE A 122 11.35 0.82 -6.14
CA ILE A 122 10.85 0.28 -4.86
C ILE A 122 9.37 -0.10 -4.98
N VAL A 123 8.57 0.74 -5.65
CA VAL A 123 7.13 0.51 -5.83
C VAL A 123 6.86 -0.70 -6.72
N LYS A 124 7.65 -0.89 -7.77
CA LYS A 124 7.41 -1.98 -8.73
C LYS A 124 7.45 -3.39 -8.07
N PRO A 125 8.49 -3.77 -7.30
CA PRO A 125 8.50 -5.06 -6.61
C PRO A 125 7.31 -5.27 -5.68
N PHE A 126 6.84 -4.22 -5.01
CA PHE A 126 5.67 -4.31 -4.13
C PHE A 126 4.39 -4.62 -4.92
N ILE A 127 4.16 -3.91 -6.03
CA ILE A 127 3.03 -4.22 -6.93
C ILE A 127 3.15 -5.65 -7.49
N ASP A 128 4.34 -6.05 -7.95
CA ASP A 128 4.57 -7.40 -8.47
C ASP A 128 4.23 -8.47 -7.40
N SER A 129 4.58 -8.23 -6.12
CA SER A 129 4.21 -9.11 -5.00
C SER A 129 2.71 -9.16 -4.74
N ILE A 130 2.00 -8.04 -4.81
CA ILE A 130 0.53 -8.00 -4.69
C ILE A 130 -0.12 -8.81 -5.80
N LEU A 131 0.30 -8.60 -7.05
CA LEU A 131 -0.25 -9.32 -8.21
C LEU A 131 -0.01 -10.83 -8.10
N LYS A 132 1.18 -11.23 -7.65
CA LYS A 132 1.48 -12.63 -7.38
C LYS A 132 0.53 -13.21 -6.33
N PHE A 133 0.37 -12.53 -5.20
CA PHE A 133 -0.50 -13.00 -4.11
C PHE A 133 -1.98 -13.10 -4.52
N LEU A 134 -2.46 -12.15 -5.34
CA LEU A 134 -3.79 -12.21 -5.95
C LEU A 134 -3.96 -13.47 -6.83
N SER A 135 -2.96 -13.79 -7.65
CA SER A 135 -3.00 -14.98 -8.51
C SER A 135 -2.99 -16.30 -7.74
N GLU A 136 -2.31 -16.35 -6.59
CA GLU A 136 -2.19 -17.55 -5.74
C GLU A 136 -3.42 -17.76 -4.83
N SER A 137 -4.25 -16.72 -4.66
CA SER A 137 -5.48 -16.76 -3.85
C SER A 137 -6.74 -17.11 -4.66
N SER A 138 -6.58 -17.62 -5.88
CA SER A 138 -7.65 -17.99 -6.82
C SER A 138 -7.88 -19.49 -6.89
#